data_AF-A0A3D4B9V8-F1
#
_entry.id   AF-A0A3D4B9V8-F1
#
_cell.length_a   1.000
_cell.length_b   1.000
_cell.length_c   1.000
_cell.angle_alpha   90.00
_cell.angle_beta   90.00
_cell.angle_gamma   90.00
#
_symmetry.space_group_name_H-M   'P 1'
#
loop_
_entity.id
_entity.type
_entity.pdbx_description
1 polymer ?
#
loop_
_entity_poly.entity_id
_entity_poly.type
_entity_poly.pdbx_seq_one_letter_code
_entity_poly.pdbx_strand_id
1 'polypeptide(L)'
;MAIGIACCILIYIFVKHEWSYDGFHEKSDRIYRVLIHERAPDGSIGFRVLQEPSLADAMTQAFPGIRQATRIVRGRVTIIHENEPFYETLFEADSSLFRMFTFPLVAG
;
A
#
# COMPACT_ATOMS: atom_id res chain seq x y z
N MET A 1 29.84 30.24 5.27
CA MET A 1 30.31 28.97 5.87
C MET A 1 29.16 28.21 6.53
N ALA A 2 28.55 28.72 7.61
CA ALA A 2 27.47 28.01 8.34
C ALA A 2 26.25 27.62 7.48
N ILE A 3 25.80 28.52 6.58
CA ILE A 3 24.63 28.27 5.72
C ILE A 3 24.87 27.11 4.74
N GLY A 4 26.07 27.02 4.15
CA GLY A 4 26.41 25.93 3.23
C GLY A 4 26.43 24.57 3.93
N ILE A 5 26.97 24.50 5.15
CA ILE A 5 26.96 23.29 5.97
C ILE A 5 25.52 22.90 6.35
N ALA A 6 24.69 23.88 6.74
CA ALA A 6 23.29 23.65 7.08
C ALA A 6 22.50 23.08 5.88
N CYS A 7 22.69 23.63 4.67
CA CYS A 7 22.07 23.12 3.45
C CYS A 7 22.47 21.66 3.15
N CYS A 8 23.77 21.33 3.26
CA CYS A 8 24.24 19.96 3.05
C CYS A 8 23.66 18.97 4.07
N ILE A 9 23.54 19.37 5.34
CA ILE A 9 22.94 18.53 6.40
C ILE A 9 21.45 18.28 6.11
N LEU A 10 20.70 19.31 5.72
CA LEU A 10 19.27 19.16 5.38
C LEU A 10 19.06 18.21 4.18
N ILE A 11 19.87 18.35 3.13
CA ILE A 11 19.83 17.45 1.98
C ILE A 11 20.17 16.00 2.40
N TYR A 12 21.20 15.81 3.22
CA TYR A 12 21.57 14.49 3.70
C TYR A 12 20.44 13.84 4.51
N ILE A 13 19.81 14.58 5.44
CA ILE A 13 18.70 14.07 6.24
C ILE A 13 17.52 13.71 5.33
N PHE A 14 17.20 14.55 4.35
CA PHE A 14 16.14 14.28 3.38
C PHE A 14 16.40 13.00 2.58
N VAL A 15 17.59 12.87 1.98
CA VAL A 15 17.95 11.67 1.20
C VAL A 15 17.95 10.41 2.07
N LYS A 16 18.48 10.50 3.30
CA LYS A 16 18.48 9.38 4.24
C LYS A 16 17.06 8.96 4.60
N HIS A 17 16.18 9.92 4.83
CA HIS A 17 14.77 9.67 5.13
C HIS A 17 14.08 8.97 3.94
N GLU A 18 14.24 9.52 2.74
CA GLU A 18 13.63 8.98 1.52
C GLU A 18 14.08 7.54 1.25
N TRP A 19 15.38 7.26 1.42
CA TRP A 19 15.90 5.90 1.25
C TRP A 19 15.30 4.91 2.26
N SER A 20 15.02 5.36 3.48
CA SER A 20 14.47 4.49 4.54
C SER A 20 12.96 4.24 4.42
N TYR A 21 12.25 5.03 3.60
CA TYR A 21 10.78 5.04 3.59
C TYR A 21 10.18 3.71 3.13
N ASP A 22 10.70 3.12 2.05
CA ASP A 22 10.17 1.89 1.45
C ASP A 22 10.61 0.59 2.18
N GLY A 23 11.41 0.71 3.25
CA GLY A 23 12.02 -0.41 3.96
C GLY A 23 11.17 -1.03 5.09
N PHE A 24 9.92 -0.61 5.28
CA PHE A 24 9.11 -1.01 6.44
C PHE A 24 8.73 -2.51 6.47
N HIS A 25 8.48 -3.14 5.32
CA HIS A 25 8.07 -4.54 5.26
C HIS A 25 9.26 -5.47 4.97
N GLU A 26 9.40 -6.56 5.72
CA GLU A 26 10.49 -7.54 5.56
C GLU A 26 10.57 -8.19 4.16
N LYS A 27 9.45 -8.16 3.43
CA LYS A 27 9.28 -8.77 2.11
C LYS A 27 9.08 -7.72 1.01
N SER A 28 9.46 -6.46 1.25
CA SER A 28 9.17 -5.33 0.36
C SER A 28 9.70 -5.55 -1.07
N ASP A 29 10.82 -6.26 -1.21
CA ASP A 29 11.47 -6.62 -2.48
C ASP A 29 10.63 -7.54 -3.39
N ARG A 30 9.61 -8.21 -2.83
CA ARG A 30 8.77 -9.20 -3.54
C ARG A 30 7.27 -8.98 -3.38
N ILE A 31 6.86 -7.79 -2.90
CA ILE A 31 5.46 -7.39 -2.84
C ILE A 31 5.17 -6.49 -4.04
N TYR A 32 4.17 -6.87 -4.83
CA TYR A 32 3.77 -6.14 -6.03
C TYR A 32 2.29 -5.79 -6.00
N ARG A 33 1.94 -4.67 -6.66
CA ARG A 33 0.55 -4.24 -6.83
C ARG A 33 0.10 -4.53 -8.26
N VAL A 34 -1.04 -5.21 -8.37
CA VAL A 34 -1.65 -5.53 -9.66
C VAL A 34 -2.49 -4.34 -10.13
N LEU A 35 -2.17 -3.84 -11.32
CA LEU A 35 -2.84 -2.71 -11.94
C LEU A 35 -3.33 -3.10 -13.34
N ILE A 36 -4.52 -2.63 -13.70
CA ILE A 36 -5.03 -2.66 -15.06
C ILE A 36 -4.52 -1.40 -15.76
N HIS A 37 -3.82 -1.61 -16.87
CA HIS A 37 -3.42 -0.55 -17.79
C HIS A 37 -4.54 -0.33 -18.82
N GLU A 38 -5.25 0.78 -18.70
CA GLU A 38 -6.41 1.11 -19.54
C GLU A 38 -6.00 2.21 -20.53
N ARG A 39 -6.36 2.04 -21.81
CA ARG A 39 -6.17 3.06 -22.84
C ARG A 39 -7.53 3.55 -23.30
N ALA A 40 -7.80 4.83 -23.09
CA ALA A 40 -9.04 5.45 -23.53
C ALA A 40 -9.03 5.70 -25.05
N PRO A 41 -10.22 5.89 -25.68
CA PRO A 41 -10.33 6.15 -27.11
C PRO A 41 -9.59 7.42 -27.58
N ASP A 42 -9.43 8.40 -26.70
CA ASP A 42 -8.68 9.64 -26.95
C ASP A 42 -7.15 9.45 -26.88
N GLY A 43 -6.70 8.23 -26.58
CA GLY A 43 -5.28 7.88 -26.44
C GLY A 43 -4.70 8.08 -25.05
N SER A 44 -5.46 8.61 -24.08
CA SER A 44 -5.00 8.73 -22.70
C SER A 44 -4.82 7.37 -22.03
N ILE A 45 -3.85 7.29 -21.11
CA ILE A 45 -3.49 6.08 -20.38
C ILE A 45 -3.87 6.26 -18.92
N GLY A 46 -4.62 5.30 -18.39
CA GLY A 46 -5.01 5.21 -16.99
C GLY A 46 -4.50 3.92 -16.35
N PHE A 47 -4.33 3.98 -15.03
CA PHE A 47 -4.10 2.79 -14.22
C PHE A 47 -5.21 2.64 -13.21
N ARG A 48 -5.77 1.43 -13.10
CA ARG A 48 -6.82 1.11 -12.13
C ARG A 48 -6.44 -0.11 -11.31
N VAL A 49 -6.76 -0.11 -10.03
CA VAL A 49 -6.63 -1.31 -9.19
C VAL A 49 -7.77 -2.26 -9.48
N LEU A 50 -7.45 -3.52 -9.73
CA LEU A 50 -8.48 -4.56 -9.79
C LEU A 50 -8.79 -5.03 -8.37
N GLN A 51 -10.05 -4.88 -7.97
CA GLN A 51 -10.52 -5.19 -6.60
C GLN A 51 -11.52 -6.35 -6.60
N GLU A 52 -11.52 -7.17 -7.66
CA GLU A 52 -12.40 -8.32 -7.77
C GLU A 52 -12.04 -9.37 -6.70
N PRO A 53 -13.00 -9.87 -5.91
CA PRO A 53 -12.71 -10.82 -4.83
C PRO A 53 -12.02 -12.10 -5.32
N SER A 54 -12.36 -12.57 -6.52
CA SER A 54 -11.81 -13.80 -7.11
C SER A 54 -10.40 -13.64 -7.67
N LEU A 55 -9.89 -12.41 -7.80
CA LEU A 55 -8.60 -12.16 -8.45
C LEU A 55 -7.44 -12.81 -7.69
N ALA A 56 -7.42 -12.70 -6.36
CA ALA A 56 -6.34 -13.22 -5.54
C ALA A 56 -6.17 -14.74 -5.71
N ASP A 57 -7.29 -15.46 -5.68
CA ASP A 57 -7.32 -16.91 -5.86
C ASP A 57 -6.99 -17.29 -7.31
N ALA A 58 -7.56 -16.59 -8.30
CA ALA A 58 -7.28 -16.84 -9.70
C ALA A 58 -5.80 -16.64 -10.03
N MET A 59 -5.16 -15.61 -9.47
CA MET A 59 -3.74 -15.33 -9.71
C MET A 59 -2.82 -16.37 -9.08
N THR A 60 -3.10 -16.78 -7.85
CA THR A 60 -2.29 -17.83 -7.18
C THR A 60 -2.41 -19.19 -7.86
N GLN A 61 -3.59 -19.50 -8.44
CA GLN A 61 -3.79 -20.73 -9.22
C GLN A 61 -3.16 -20.69 -10.62
N ALA A 62 -3.27 -19.55 -11.33
CA ALA A 62 -2.79 -19.42 -12.70
C ALA A 62 -1.26 -19.22 -12.80
N PHE A 63 -0.64 -18.62 -11.78
CA PHE A 63 0.78 -18.26 -11.81
C PHE A 63 1.56 -18.92 -10.66
N PRO A 64 2.33 -19.98 -10.93
CA PRO A 64 3.09 -20.72 -9.89
C PRO A 64 4.10 -19.86 -9.11
N GLY A 65 4.52 -18.72 -9.64
CA GLY A 65 5.42 -17.77 -8.96
C GLY A 65 4.75 -16.92 -7.87
N ILE A 66 3.42 -16.83 -7.87
CA ILE A 66 2.66 -16.03 -6.90
C ILE A 66 2.34 -16.90 -5.69
N ARG A 67 3.03 -16.66 -4.57
CA ARG A 67 2.84 -17.45 -3.34
C ARG A 67 1.60 -17.06 -2.55
N GLN A 68 1.29 -15.77 -2.52
CA GLN A 68 0.16 -15.19 -1.78
C GLN A 68 -0.34 -13.97 -2.53
N ALA A 69 -1.64 -13.74 -2.47
CA ALA A 69 -2.29 -12.54 -2.93
C ALA A 69 -3.25 -12.06 -1.84
N THR A 70 -3.40 -10.74 -1.73
CA THR A 70 -4.34 -10.11 -0.80
C THR A 70 -4.92 -8.88 -1.47
N ARG A 71 -6.19 -8.64 -1.23
CA ARG A 71 -6.88 -7.43 -1.67
C ARG A 71 -6.87 -6.41 -0.54
N ILE A 72 -6.80 -5.13 -0.91
CA ILE A 72 -6.96 -3.99 -0.02
C ILE A 72 -7.89 -3.00 -0.72
N VAL A 73 -8.99 -2.66 -0.07
CA VAL A 73 -9.97 -1.69 -0.54
C VAL A 73 -10.00 -0.52 0.43
N ARG A 74 -9.77 0.68 -0.09
CA ARG A 74 -9.88 1.91 0.68
C ARG A 74 -11.31 2.42 0.57
N GLY A 75 -11.96 2.62 1.72
CA GLY A 75 -13.27 3.21 1.85
C GLY A 75 -13.25 4.41 2.80
N ARG A 76 -14.40 5.08 2.87
CA ARG A 76 -14.69 6.08 3.90
C ARG A 76 -15.96 5.64 4.59
N VAL A 77 -15.93 5.58 5.92
CA VAL A 77 -17.04 5.11 6.73
C VAL A 77 -17.38 6.14 7.79
N THR A 78 -18.63 6.14 8.23
CA THR A 78 -19.04 6.85 9.44
C THR A 78 -18.98 5.89 10.60
N ILE A 79 -18.23 6.24 11.63
CA ILE A 79 -18.14 5.49 12.89
C ILE A 79 -18.92 6.27 13.93
N ILE A 80 -19.73 5.58 14.74
CA ILE A 80 -20.45 6.17 15.86
C ILE A 80 -19.79 5.65 17.13
N HIS A 81 -19.24 6.56 17.92
CA HIS A 81 -18.67 6.25 19.24
C HIS A 81 -19.33 7.14 20.28
N GLU A 82 -19.90 6.56 21.33
CA GLU A 82 -20.60 7.31 22.40
C GLU A 82 -21.66 8.31 21.89
N ASN A 83 -22.42 7.92 20.85
CA ASN A 83 -23.40 8.76 20.12
C ASN A 83 -22.80 9.93 19.31
N GLU A 84 -21.48 10.04 19.19
CA GLU A 84 -20.83 11.02 18.34
C GLU A 84 -20.40 10.37 17.00
N PRO A 85 -20.95 10.82 15.85
CA PRO A 85 -20.53 10.34 14.55
C PRO A 85 -19.27 11.06 14.08
N PHE A 86 -18.29 10.30 13.58
CA PHE A 86 -17.11 10.83 12.90
C PHE A 86 -16.79 10.03 11.64
N TYR A 87 -16.09 10.66 10.70
CA TYR A 87 -15.74 10.04 9.42
C TYR A 87 -14.31 9.55 9.45
N GLU A 88 -14.09 8.29 9.07
CA GLU A 88 -12.75 7.74 8.97
C GLU A 88 -12.46 7.06 7.65
N THR A 89 -11.17 7.01 7.32
CA THR A 89 -10.67 6.14 6.24
C THR A 89 -10.57 4.73 6.77
N LEU A 90 -11.30 3.81 6.15
CA LEU A 90 -11.24 2.38 6.46
C LEU A 90 -10.50 1.65 5.33
N PHE A 91 -9.72 0.64 5.70
CA PHE A 91 -9.16 -0.31 4.76
C PHE A 91 -9.74 -1.69 5.04
N GLU A 92 -10.46 -2.24 4.08
CA GLU A 92 -10.89 -3.64 4.08
C GLU A 92 -9.81 -4.47 3.41
N ALA A 93 -9.43 -5.59 4.02
CA ALA A 93 -8.41 -6.47 3.49
C ALA A 93 -8.71 -7.93 3.79
N ASP A 94 -8.19 -8.82 2.95
CA ASP A 94 -8.30 -10.26 3.16
C ASP A 94 -7.46 -10.70 4.38
N SER A 95 -7.81 -11.86 4.97
CA SER A 95 -7.10 -12.42 6.13
C SER A 95 -5.61 -12.71 5.90
N SER A 96 -5.17 -12.75 4.63
CA SER A 96 -3.78 -12.90 4.22
C SER A 96 -2.91 -11.67 4.47
N LEU A 97 -3.49 -10.50 4.76
CA LEU A 97 -2.76 -9.23 4.89
C LEU A 97 -1.55 -9.35 5.82
N PHE A 98 -1.75 -9.85 7.04
CA PHE A 98 -0.68 -9.97 8.06
C PHE A 98 0.34 -11.08 7.77
N ARG A 99 0.08 -11.98 6.80
CA ARG A 99 1.07 -12.95 6.31
C ARG A 99 1.98 -12.33 5.24
N MET A 100 1.46 -11.37 4.48
CA MET A 100 2.19 -10.70 3.40
C MET A 100 2.96 -9.48 3.91
N PHE A 101 2.35 -8.65 4.76
CA PHE A 101 2.89 -7.40 5.25
C PHE A 101 3.36 -7.49 6.71
N THR A 102 4.49 -6.88 7.01
CA THR A 102 5.02 -6.79 8.38
C THR A 102 4.30 -5.68 9.13
N PHE A 103 3.31 -6.03 9.95
CA PHE A 103 2.68 -5.12 10.91
C PHE A 103 2.83 -5.69 12.32
N PRO A 104 3.55 -5.01 13.24
CA PRO A 104 3.64 -5.44 14.62
C PRO A 104 2.29 -5.21 15.31
N LEU A 105 1.62 -6.28 15.73
CA LEU A 105 0.39 -6.19 16.51
C LEU A 105 0.72 -5.74 17.94
N VAL A 106 0.14 -4.62 18.36
CA VAL A 106 0.31 -4.09 19.72
C VAL A 106 -0.57 -4.84 20.72
N ALA A 107 -1.76 -5.26 20.30
CA ALA A 107 -2.71 -6.04 21.08
C ALA A 107 -3.61 -6.89 20.15
N GLY A 108 -4.17 -7.97 20.68
CA GLY A 108 -5.06 -8.91 19.99
C GLY A 108 -5.71 -9.90 20.94
#